data_AF-A0A1A9WLW7-F1
#
_entry.id   AF-A0A1A9WLW7-F1
#
_cell.length_a   1.000
_cell.length_b   1.000
_cell.length_c   1.000
_cell.angle_alpha   90.00
_cell.angle_beta   90.00
_cell.angle_gamma   90.00
#
_symmetry.space_group_name_H-M   'P 1'
#
loop_
_entity.id
_entity.type
_entity.pdbx_description
1 polymer ?
#
loop_
_entity_poly.entity_id
_entity_poly.type
_entity_poly.pdbx_seq_one_letter_code
_entity_poly.pdbx_strand_id
1 'polypeptide(L)'
;MNSESKHLSDNLNGENSDIQLRISELNEEEPEHDTDISILQDEDSVTNVVHDIHISPSAPPCFSTKTEGPRCIIKRIENVNFKSFAGKIISRPFHHNVTAILGLNYGKSNVMDSVLFLFGYQANKLRSLVHNLAFIQIWTVSDSEDGSCQELSNSRFIVKHTVFKNGSSFYAINGQKVQFKKVNLLLKKHGIDLNAGRFIILQGELQSIGLMKPKGLKKNENGMLEYLENVKALTIA
;
A
#
# COMPACT_ATOMS: atom_id res chain seq x y z
N MET A 1 13.24 62.40 21.03
CA MET A 1 12.36 61.21 20.99
C MET A 1 13.15 60.07 20.40
N ASN A 2 13.30 58.98 21.16
CA ASN A 2 13.45 57.58 20.75
C ASN A 2 14.32 56.84 21.78
N SER A 3 13.68 56.56 22.91
CA SER A 3 14.03 55.50 23.85
C SER A 3 13.19 54.28 23.47
N GLU A 4 13.82 53.23 22.96
CA GLU A 4 13.40 51.81 22.97
C GLU A 4 14.07 51.08 21.81
N SER A 5 15.33 50.67 22.01
CA SER A 5 16.01 49.62 21.24
C SER A 5 17.36 49.30 21.89
N LYS A 6 17.36 48.98 23.20
CA LYS A 6 18.60 48.60 23.91
C LYS A 6 18.43 47.51 24.98
N HIS A 7 17.43 46.65 24.85
CA HIS A 7 17.24 45.49 25.71
C HIS A 7 16.73 44.30 24.90
N LEU A 8 17.59 43.63 24.13
CA LEU A 8 17.38 42.22 23.76
C LEU A 8 18.59 41.51 23.08
N SER A 9 19.84 41.92 23.37
CA SER A 9 21.02 41.30 22.74
C SER A 9 21.99 40.59 23.70
N ASP A 10 21.67 40.46 24.98
CA ASP A 10 22.67 40.04 25.98
C ASP A 10 22.40 38.68 26.64
N ASN A 11 21.55 37.81 26.05
CA ASN A 11 21.12 36.57 26.70
C ASN A 11 21.24 35.29 25.85
N LEU A 12 22.32 35.14 25.07
CA LEU A 12 22.58 33.90 24.31
C LEU A 12 24.02 33.35 24.41
N ASN A 13 24.88 33.89 25.27
CA ASN A 13 26.28 33.43 25.39
C ASN A 13 26.62 32.72 26.71
N GLY A 14 25.64 32.40 27.55
CA GLY A 14 25.87 31.78 28.88
C GLY A 14 25.55 30.28 28.99
N GLU A 15 24.80 29.69 28.06
CA GLU A 15 24.33 28.28 28.20
C GLU A 15 25.15 27.25 27.40
N ASN A 16 26.13 27.69 26.61
CA ASN A 16 26.96 26.79 25.80
C ASN A 16 28.25 26.30 26.49
N SER A 17 28.63 26.87 27.64
CA SER A 17 29.80 26.40 28.41
C SER A 17 29.47 25.22 29.34
N ASP A 18 28.23 25.13 29.82
CA ASP A 18 27.82 24.09 30.79
C ASP A 18 27.48 22.75 30.13
N ILE A 19 27.18 22.77 28.82
CA ILE A 19 26.93 21.55 28.04
C ILE A 19 28.26 20.90 27.59
N GLN A 20 29.30 21.70 27.33
CA GLN A 20 30.63 21.18 26.99
C GLN A 20 31.38 20.57 28.18
N LEU A 21 31.18 21.09 29.40
CA LEU A 21 31.78 20.55 30.62
C LEU A 21 31.13 19.22 31.07
N ARG A 22 29.87 18.99 30.69
CA ARG A 22 29.14 17.75 31.04
C ARG A 22 29.41 16.57 30.11
N ILE A 23 30.14 16.82 29.02
CA ILE A 23 30.55 15.80 28.03
C ILE A 23 31.97 15.29 28.32
N SER A 24 32.76 15.99 29.15
CA SER A 24 34.15 15.61 29.49
C SER A 24 34.30 14.74 30.75
N GLU A 25 33.23 14.45 31.50
CA GLU A 25 33.30 13.71 32.79
C GLU A 25 32.57 12.35 32.79
N LEU A 26 32.33 11.74 31.62
CA LEU A 26 31.75 10.38 31.54
C LEU A 26 32.59 9.41 30.69
N ASN A 27 33.91 9.66 30.59
CA ASN A 27 34.89 8.68 30.15
C ASN A 27 35.54 8.04 31.38
N GLU A 28 35.79 6.73 31.31
CA GLU A 28 36.26 5.77 32.34
C GLU A 28 35.07 5.04 33.02
N GLU A 29 34.86 3.71 32.96
CA GLU A 29 35.73 2.55 32.66
C GLU A 29 34.89 1.44 31.99
N GLU A 30 35.36 0.86 30.88
CA GLU A 30 34.81 -0.37 30.28
C GLU A 30 35.53 -1.58 30.91
N PRO A 31 34.84 -2.62 31.41
CA PRO A 31 35.50 -3.86 31.80
C PRO A 31 35.81 -4.70 30.55
N GLU A 32 37.10 -4.95 30.31
CA GLU A 32 37.58 -5.94 29.35
C GLU A 32 36.99 -7.32 29.68
N HIS A 33 36.12 -7.82 28.80
CA HIS A 33 35.78 -9.24 28.78
C HIS A 33 36.23 -9.83 27.45
N ASP A 34 37.48 -10.31 27.46
CA ASP A 34 38.01 -11.21 26.44
C ASP A 34 37.00 -12.34 26.21
N THR A 35 36.45 -12.37 24.99
CA THR A 35 35.91 -13.59 24.41
C THR A 35 36.37 -13.63 22.96
N ASP A 36 37.42 -14.41 22.72
CA ASP A 36 37.97 -14.74 21.42
C ASP A 36 36.85 -15.19 20.46
N ILE A 37 36.49 -14.35 19.49
CA ILE A 37 35.67 -14.76 18.35
C ILE A 37 36.63 -15.31 17.30
N SER A 38 36.94 -16.61 17.41
CA SER A 38 37.58 -17.35 16.33
C SER A 38 36.53 -17.65 15.25
N ILE A 39 36.64 -16.98 14.11
CA ILE A 39 35.89 -17.33 12.90
C ILE A 39 36.57 -18.56 12.30
N LEU A 40 36.11 -19.75 12.70
CA LEU A 40 36.43 -20.99 11.99
C LEU A 40 35.47 -21.10 10.80
N GLN A 41 36.04 -20.98 9.61
CA GLN A 41 35.42 -21.43 8.37
C GLN A 41 35.40 -22.95 8.41
N ASP A 42 34.22 -23.57 8.40
CA ASP A 42 34.01 -24.91 7.86
C ASP A 42 32.57 -25.07 7.41
N GLU A 43 32.41 -25.77 6.29
CA GLU A 43 31.16 -26.06 5.59
C GLU A 43 30.28 -27.03 6.40
N ASP A 44 28.97 -27.00 6.13
CA ASP A 44 27.91 -27.90 6.63
C ASP A 44 27.19 -27.56 7.97
N SER A 45 26.07 -26.83 7.83
CA SER A 45 24.83 -26.90 8.63
C SER A 45 24.78 -26.48 10.13
N VAL A 46 24.26 -25.26 10.34
CA VAL A 46 23.28 -24.80 11.36
C VAL A 46 23.43 -25.20 12.84
N THR A 47 23.77 -24.20 13.68
CA THR A 47 23.03 -23.87 14.92
C THR A 47 23.23 -22.40 15.31
N ASN A 48 22.25 -21.53 15.03
CA ASN A 48 22.22 -20.16 15.57
C ASN A 48 21.65 -20.19 17.00
N VAL A 49 22.48 -20.48 17.98
CA VAL A 49 22.12 -20.36 19.41
C VAL A 49 22.87 -19.16 19.96
N VAL A 50 22.11 -18.13 20.35
CA VAL A 50 22.61 -17.02 21.16
C VAL A 50 21.82 -17.08 22.47
N HIS A 51 22.49 -17.35 23.60
CA HIS A 51 21.92 -17.32 24.95
C HIS A 51 20.59 -18.08 25.11
N ASP A 52 20.59 -19.39 24.85
CA ASP A 52 19.43 -20.31 25.01
C ASP A 52 18.20 -20.01 24.13
N ILE A 53 18.29 -19.05 23.20
CA ILE A 53 17.21 -18.76 22.24
C ILE A 53 17.47 -19.54 20.96
N HIS A 54 16.64 -20.55 20.71
CA HIS A 54 16.64 -21.31 19.45
C HIS A 54 16.01 -20.45 18.33
N ILE A 55 16.84 -19.80 17.53
CA ILE A 55 16.38 -19.04 16.35
C ILE A 55 16.13 -20.05 15.23
N SER A 56 14.85 -20.29 14.92
CA SER A 56 14.49 -21.08 13.74
C SER A 56 15.13 -20.44 12.50
N PRO A 57 15.65 -21.23 11.55
CA PRO A 57 16.25 -20.69 10.35
C PRO A 57 15.28 -19.70 9.68
N SER A 58 15.80 -18.55 9.28
CA SER A 58 15.02 -17.52 8.59
C SER A 58 14.27 -18.19 7.44
N ALA A 59 12.93 -18.09 7.44
CA ALA A 59 12.14 -18.61 6.34
C ALA A 59 12.72 -18.05 5.03
N PRO A 60 12.90 -18.87 3.98
CA PRO A 60 13.31 -18.35 2.69
C PRO A 60 12.40 -17.18 2.33
N PRO A 61 12.92 -16.10 1.70
CA PRO A 61 12.12 -14.95 1.33
C PRO A 61 10.89 -15.44 0.54
N CYS A 62 9.72 -15.37 1.16
CA CYS A 62 8.48 -15.93 0.63
C CYS A 62 7.96 -15.18 -0.62
N PHE A 63 8.67 -14.13 -1.03
CA PHE A 63 8.42 -13.43 -2.28
C PHE A 63 9.25 -14.07 -3.39
N SER A 64 8.76 -15.20 -3.93
CA SER A 64 9.14 -15.58 -5.29
C SER A 64 8.74 -14.43 -6.22
N THR A 65 9.71 -13.78 -6.84
CA THR A 65 9.49 -12.77 -7.88
C THR A 65 8.95 -13.37 -9.18
N LYS A 66 8.95 -14.71 -9.30
CA LYS A 66 8.32 -15.44 -10.40
C LYS A 66 6.85 -15.65 -10.08
N THR A 67 6.02 -14.77 -10.60
CA THR A 67 4.60 -15.08 -10.84
C THR A 67 4.58 -16.02 -12.04
N GLU A 68 4.63 -17.33 -11.80
CA GLU A 68 4.45 -18.31 -12.87
C GLU A 68 2.98 -18.33 -13.27
N GLY A 69 2.69 -17.66 -14.38
CA GLY A 69 1.36 -17.66 -14.99
C GLY A 69 0.84 -16.28 -15.37
N PRO A 70 -0.34 -16.26 -15.99
CA PRO A 70 -0.90 -15.05 -16.53
C PRO A 70 -1.46 -14.13 -15.43
N ARG A 71 -1.21 -12.83 -15.55
CA ARG A 71 -1.67 -11.81 -14.59
C ARG A 71 -2.63 -10.82 -15.23
N CYS A 72 -3.45 -10.18 -14.41
CA CYS A 72 -4.36 -9.14 -14.89
C CYS A 72 -3.77 -7.75 -14.77
N ILE A 73 -3.97 -6.93 -15.80
CA ILE A 73 -3.57 -5.53 -15.85
C ILE A 73 -4.77 -4.66 -16.17
N ILE A 74 -4.79 -3.47 -15.56
CA ILE A 74 -5.70 -2.40 -15.97
C ILE A 74 -5.11 -1.80 -17.24
N LYS A 75 -5.90 -1.70 -18.32
CA LYS A 75 -5.46 -1.06 -19.56
C LYS A 75 -5.92 0.40 -19.65
N ARG A 76 -7.15 0.66 -19.20
CA ARG A 76 -7.78 1.98 -19.31
C ARG A 76 -8.81 2.18 -18.21
N ILE A 77 -8.90 3.40 -17.71
CA ILE A 77 -9.95 3.87 -16.81
C ILE A 77 -10.70 5.00 -17.52
N GLU A 78 -12.03 4.99 -17.45
CA GLU A 78 -12.87 6.09 -17.92
C GLU A 78 -13.83 6.51 -16.83
N ASN A 79 -13.98 7.83 -16.68
CA ASN A 79 -14.87 8.45 -15.72
C ASN A 79 -15.82 9.39 -16.44
N VAL A 80 -17.09 9.39 -16.05
CA VAL A 80 -18.06 10.39 -16.53
C VAL A 80 -18.73 11.05 -15.34
N ASN A 81 -18.62 12.37 -15.27
CA ASN A 81 -19.20 13.21 -14.22
C ASN A 81 -18.88 12.71 -12.80
N PHE A 82 -17.63 12.29 -12.56
CA PHE A 82 -17.19 11.67 -11.30
C PHE A 82 -16.41 12.66 -10.43
N LYS A 83 -16.97 13.07 -9.28
CA LYS A 83 -16.37 14.09 -8.40
C LYS A 83 -16.02 15.38 -9.18
N SER A 84 -14.75 15.76 -9.22
CA SER A 84 -14.28 16.96 -9.96
C SER A 84 -14.14 16.72 -11.47
N PHE A 85 -14.33 15.50 -11.95
CA PHE A 85 -14.30 15.18 -13.37
C PHE A 85 -15.65 15.49 -14.01
N ALA A 86 -15.79 16.67 -14.61
CA ALA A 86 -16.94 17.01 -15.43
C ALA A 86 -16.80 16.40 -16.84
N GLY A 87 -17.90 15.86 -17.37
CA GLY A 87 -17.90 15.20 -18.68
C GLY A 87 -17.12 13.89 -18.69
N LYS A 88 -16.69 13.45 -19.87
CA LYS A 88 -15.97 12.19 -20.06
C LYS A 88 -14.46 12.42 -19.94
N ILE A 89 -13.85 11.86 -18.91
CA ILE A 89 -12.41 11.85 -18.69
C ILE A 89 -11.87 10.44 -18.91
N ILE A 90 -10.92 10.30 -19.82
CA ILE A 90 -10.30 9.02 -20.20
C ILE A 90 -8.85 9.05 -19.76
N SER A 91 -8.41 8.05 -18.99
CA SER A 91 -7.00 7.90 -18.69
C SER A 91 -6.24 7.51 -19.97
N ARG A 92 -4.97 7.90 -20.05
CA ARG A 92 -4.07 7.30 -21.04
C ARG A 92 -3.95 5.79 -20.80
N PRO A 93 -3.53 5.02 -21.81
CA PRO A 93 -3.27 3.59 -21.64
C PRO A 93 -2.26 3.36 -20.52
N PHE A 94 -2.62 2.49 -19.58
CA PHE A 94 -1.71 2.06 -18.53
C PHE A 94 -0.65 1.12 -19.11
N HIS A 95 0.57 1.29 -18.64
CA HIS A 95 1.68 0.40 -18.94
C HIS A 95 1.48 -0.95 -18.23
N HIS A 96 1.96 -2.03 -18.83
CA HIS A 96 1.79 -3.38 -18.30
C HIS A 96 2.53 -3.59 -16.96
N ASN A 97 3.60 -2.84 -16.71
CA ASN A 97 4.36 -2.90 -15.45
C ASN A 97 3.97 -1.79 -14.48
N VAL A 98 4.55 -0.60 -14.66
CA VAL A 98 4.38 0.52 -13.73
C VAL A 98 3.83 1.72 -14.48
N THR A 99 2.79 2.35 -13.92
CA THR A 99 2.26 3.62 -14.41
C THR A 99 2.22 4.62 -13.27
N ALA A 100 2.86 5.78 -13.47
CA ALA A 100 2.80 6.89 -12.54
C ALA A 100 1.73 7.90 -12.99
N ILE A 101 0.81 8.24 -12.09
CA ILE A 101 -0.16 9.31 -12.33
C ILE A 101 0.40 10.60 -11.75
N LEU A 102 0.77 11.53 -12.64
CA LEU A 102 1.31 12.85 -12.29
C LEU A 102 0.27 13.95 -12.55
N GLY A 103 0.42 15.11 -11.92
CA GLY A 103 -0.53 16.22 -12.06
C GLY A 103 -0.50 17.21 -10.89
N LEU A 104 -1.37 18.21 -10.92
CA LEU A 104 -1.61 19.12 -9.80
C LEU A 104 -2.55 18.47 -8.77
N ASN A 105 -2.88 19.17 -7.69
CA ASN A 105 -3.69 18.63 -6.59
C ASN A 105 -5.13 18.23 -6.96
N TYR A 106 -5.55 18.46 -8.20
CA TYR A 106 -6.92 18.22 -8.66
C TYR A 106 -6.97 17.00 -9.57
N GLY A 107 -7.54 15.90 -9.05
CA GLY A 107 -7.97 14.76 -9.85
C GLY A 107 -7.20 13.46 -9.65
N LYS A 108 -5.97 13.47 -9.14
CA LYS A 108 -5.21 12.20 -8.93
C LYS A 108 -5.89 11.28 -7.94
N SER A 109 -6.28 11.81 -6.78
CA SER A 109 -7.08 11.09 -5.78
C SER A 109 -8.41 10.63 -6.38
N ASN A 110 -9.04 11.44 -7.24
CA ASN A 110 -10.31 11.09 -7.88
C ASN A 110 -10.18 9.89 -8.85
N VAL A 111 -9.02 9.67 -9.48
CA VAL A 111 -8.76 8.45 -10.26
C VAL A 111 -8.79 7.23 -9.32
N MET A 112 -8.06 7.27 -8.21
CA MET A 112 -8.09 6.17 -7.24
C MET A 112 -9.46 5.98 -6.60
N ASP A 113 -10.16 7.08 -6.31
CA ASP A 113 -11.53 7.06 -5.81
C ASP A 113 -12.50 6.41 -6.81
N SER A 114 -12.28 6.59 -8.12
CA SER A 114 -13.09 5.93 -9.15
C SER A 114 -12.89 4.43 -9.19
N VAL A 115 -11.65 3.97 -8.95
CA VAL A 115 -11.31 2.55 -8.84
C VAL A 115 -11.94 1.96 -7.58
N LEU A 116 -11.81 2.64 -6.44
CA LEU A 116 -12.47 2.26 -5.18
C LEU A 116 -13.99 2.18 -5.35
N PHE A 117 -14.59 3.18 -5.98
CA PHE A 117 -16.01 3.22 -6.28
C PHE A 117 -16.48 2.06 -7.18
N LEU A 118 -15.69 1.70 -8.18
CA LEU A 118 -15.95 0.57 -9.05
C LEU A 118 -15.88 -0.77 -8.30
N PHE A 119 -14.99 -0.87 -7.31
CA PHE A 119 -14.86 -2.04 -6.46
C PHE A 119 -15.80 -2.05 -5.26
N GLY A 120 -16.69 -1.05 -5.13
CA GLY A 120 -17.69 -0.99 -4.06
C GLY A 120 -17.13 -0.52 -2.71
N TYR A 121 -15.87 -0.08 -2.65
CA TYR A 121 -15.32 0.57 -1.47
C TYR A 121 -15.97 1.95 -1.26
N GLN A 122 -16.46 2.18 -0.03
CA GLN A 122 -17.03 3.46 0.41
C GLN A 122 -18.12 4.04 -0.51
N ALA A 123 -18.90 3.21 -1.21
CA ALA A 123 -19.95 3.65 -2.12
C ALA A 123 -20.98 4.61 -1.47
N ASN A 124 -21.17 4.51 -0.15
CA ASN A 124 -22.09 5.35 0.63
C ASN A 124 -21.66 6.82 0.76
N LYS A 125 -20.40 7.16 0.47
CA LYS A 125 -19.86 8.52 0.65
C LYS A 125 -20.04 9.42 -0.59
N LEU A 126 -20.49 8.86 -1.72
CA LEU A 126 -20.68 9.59 -2.97
C LEU A 126 -22.14 10.06 -3.11
N ARG A 127 -22.55 11.01 -2.27
CA ARG A 127 -23.79 11.77 -2.49
C ARG A 127 -23.50 12.92 -3.47
N SER A 128 -23.35 12.60 -4.75
CA SER A 128 -23.21 13.60 -5.81
C SER A 128 -24.55 13.78 -6.53
N LEU A 129 -24.92 15.03 -6.81
CA LEU A 129 -26.16 15.44 -7.52
C LEU A 129 -26.14 15.09 -9.03
N VAL A 130 -25.13 14.34 -9.50
CA VAL A 130 -24.87 14.06 -10.91
C VAL A 130 -24.74 12.55 -11.17
N HIS A 131 -25.06 12.12 -12.39
CA HIS A 131 -24.86 10.73 -12.83
C HIS A 131 -23.38 10.37 -12.82
N ASN A 132 -22.91 9.65 -11.80
CA ASN A 132 -21.51 9.23 -11.70
C ASN A 132 -21.34 7.89 -12.41
N LEU A 133 -20.31 7.80 -13.23
CA LEU A 133 -19.97 6.59 -13.95
C LEU A 133 -18.47 6.37 -13.87
N ALA A 134 -18.08 5.15 -13.51
CA ALA A 134 -16.71 4.67 -13.59
C ALA A 134 -16.69 3.40 -14.44
N PHE A 135 -15.63 3.28 -15.24
CA PHE A 135 -15.41 2.21 -16.19
C PHE A 135 -13.95 1.81 -16.12
N ILE A 136 -13.69 0.50 -16.05
CA ILE A 136 -12.35 -0.05 -16.15
C ILE A 136 -12.32 -1.13 -17.22
N GLN A 137 -11.22 -1.14 -17.96
CA GLN A 137 -10.90 -2.20 -18.90
C GLN A 137 -9.71 -2.99 -18.36
N ILE A 138 -9.90 -4.29 -18.15
CA ILE A 138 -8.91 -5.21 -17.59
C ILE A 138 -8.60 -6.30 -18.61
N TRP A 139 -7.31 -6.55 -18.81
CA TRP A 139 -6.79 -7.58 -19.70
C TRP A 139 -5.95 -8.57 -18.91
N THR A 140 -5.89 -9.82 -19.36
CA THR A 140 -4.91 -10.77 -18.86
C THR A 140 -3.71 -10.82 -19.81
N VAL A 141 -2.52 -10.74 -19.25
CA VAL A 141 -1.25 -10.78 -19.96
C VAL A 141 -0.38 -11.92 -19.44
N SER A 142 0.42 -12.50 -20.33
CA SER A 142 1.52 -13.39 -19.99
C SER A 142 2.82 -12.60 -20.16
N ASP A 143 3.66 -12.61 -19.12
CA ASP A 143 4.99 -12.03 -19.19
C ASP A 143 5.95 -13.03 -19.85
N SER A 144 6.86 -12.53 -20.68
CA SER A 144 7.97 -13.28 -21.26
C SER A 144 9.26 -12.98 -20.50
N GLU A 145 10.26 -13.85 -20.58
CA GLU A 145 11.54 -13.67 -19.89
C GLU A 145 12.29 -12.40 -20.33
N ASP A 146 12.07 -11.96 -21.56
CA ASP A 146 12.63 -10.73 -22.12
C ASP A 146 11.97 -9.43 -21.59
N GLY A 147 11.01 -9.54 -20.66
CA GLY A 147 10.26 -8.42 -20.10
C GLY A 147 9.14 -7.88 -21.00
N SER A 148 8.88 -8.54 -22.14
CA SER A 148 7.72 -8.26 -22.98
C SER A 148 6.46 -8.94 -22.46
N CYS A 149 5.28 -8.38 -22.78
CA CYS A 149 4.00 -8.95 -22.39
C CYS A 149 3.17 -9.29 -23.62
N GLN A 150 2.60 -10.49 -23.64
CA GLN A 150 1.63 -10.91 -24.62
C GLN A 150 0.23 -10.91 -24.04
N GLU A 151 -0.71 -10.28 -24.74
CA GLU A 151 -2.12 -10.33 -24.36
C GLU A 151 -2.72 -11.70 -24.65
N LEU A 152 -3.39 -12.27 -23.66
CA LEU A 152 -4.13 -13.51 -23.85
C LEU A 152 -5.44 -13.22 -24.59
N SER A 153 -5.66 -13.97 -25.67
CA SER A 153 -6.89 -13.89 -26.46
C SER A 153 -8.12 -14.21 -25.58
N ASN A 154 -9.22 -13.46 -25.79
CA ASN A 154 -10.50 -13.61 -25.06
C ASN A 154 -10.46 -13.41 -23.54
N SER A 155 -9.37 -12.84 -23.00
CA SER A 155 -9.25 -12.54 -21.57
C SER A 155 -9.71 -11.13 -21.18
N ARG A 156 -10.17 -10.35 -22.16
CA ARG A 156 -10.55 -8.96 -21.96
C ARG A 156 -11.94 -8.88 -21.35
N PHE A 157 -12.05 -8.15 -20.25
CA PHE A 157 -13.35 -7.81 -19.70
C PHE A 157 -13.40 -6.37 -19.23
N ILE A 158 -14.61 -5.84 -19.23
CA ILE A 158 -14.93 -4.48 -18.87
C ILE A 158 -15.86 -4.54 -17.68
N VAL A 159 -15.53 -3.79 -16.63
CA VAL A 159 -16.42 -3.57 -15.49
C VAL A 159 -16.83 -2.11 -15.48
N LYS A 160 -18.13 -1.87 -15.34
CA LYS A 160 -18.72 -0.54 -15.27
C LYS A 160 -19.62 -0.45 -14.05
N HIS A 161 -19.52 0.64 -13.30
CA HIS A 161 -20.44 0.99 -12.23
C HIS A 161 -21.09 2.33 -12.56
N THR A 162 -22.42 2.39 -12.45
CA THR A 162 -23.20 3.60 -12.74
C THR A 162 -24.14 3.89 -11.58
N VAL A 163 -24.09 5.12 -11.08
CA VAL A 163 -25.00 5.65 -10.06
C VAL A 163 -25.80 6.79 -10.69
N PHE A 164 -27.12 6.70 -10.59
CA PHE A 164 -28.03 7.72 -11.07
C PHE A 164 -28.34 8.74 -9.98
N LYS A 165 -28.82 9.93 -10.39
CA LYS A 165 -29.23 11.01 -9.49
C LYS A 165 -30.28 10.61 -8.45
N ASN A 166 -31.13 9.63 -8.78
CA ASN A 166 -32.15 9.09 -7.89
C ASN A 166 -31.57 8.12 -6.83
N GLY A 167 -30.25 7.96 -6.76
CA GLY A 167 -29.57 7.05 -5.83
C GLY A 167 -29.55 5.59 -6.28
N SER A 168 -30.27 5.22 -7.34
CA SER A 168 -30.19 3.87 -7.90
C SER A 168 -28.83 3.64 -8.57
N SER A 169 -28.29 2.44 -8.43
CA SER A 169 -27.02 2.07 -9.04
C SER A 169 -27.07 0.66 -9.63
N PHE A 170 -26.21 0.40 -10.61
CA PHE A 170 -26.05 -0.94 -11.14
C PHE A 170 -24.63 -1.15 -11.67
N TYR A 171 -24.23 -2.41 -11.68
CA TYR A 171 -22.98 -2.86 -12.29
C TYR A 171 -23.26 -3.46 -13.66
N ALA A 172 -22.28 -3.36 -14.56
CA ALA A 172 -22.29 -4.06 -15.82
C ALA A 172 -20.93 -4.69 -16.14
N ILE A 173 -20.96 -5.90 -16.67
CA ILE A 173 -19.79 -6.61 -17.19
C ILE A 173 -19.97 -6.73 -18.70
N ASN A 174 -19.02 -6.24 -19.50
CA ASN A 174 -19.09 -6.27 -20.97
C ASN A 174 -20.42 -5.72 -21.52
N GLY A 175 -20.98 -4.70 -20.87
CA GLY A 175 -22.26 -4.09 -21.24
C GLY A 175 -23.51 -4.77 -20.67
N GLN A 176 -23.41 -5.99 -20.12
CA GLN A 176 -24.53 -6.69 -19.50
C GLN A 176 -24.71 -6.30 -18.03
N LYS A 177 -25.92 -5.91 -17.63
CA LYS A 177 -26.23 -5.57 -16.24
C LYS A 177 -26.12 -6.80 -15.34
N VAL A 178 -25.40 -6.67 -14.23
CA VAL A 178 -25.17 -7.76 -13.27
C VAL A 178 -25.21 -7.23 -11.83
N GLN A 179 -25.37 -8.14 -10.88
CA GLN A 179 -25.20 -7.81 -9.46
C GLN A 179 -23.72 -7.71 -9.09
N PHE A 180 -23.41 -6.91 -8.07
CA PHE A 180 -22.05 -6.74 -7.54
C PHE A 180 -21.39 -8.07 -7.15
N LYS A 181 -22.14 -9.04 -6.60
CA LYS A 181 -21.64 -10.38 -6.27
C LYS A 181 -20.97 -11.07 -7.46
N LYS A 182 -21.53 -10.93 -8.66
CA LYS A 182 -20.98 -11.52 -9.89
C LYS A 182 -19.72 -10.80 -10.35
N VAL A 183 -19.64 -9.48 -10.15
CA VAL A 183 -18.42 -8.68 -10.37
C VAL A 183 -17.30 -9.13 -9.43
N ASN A 184 -17.60 -9.27 -8.13
CA ASN A 184 -16.63 -9.71 -7.14
C ASN A 184 -16.11 -11.13 -7.46
N LEU A 185 -16.99 -12.06 -7.81
CA LEU A 185 -16.59 -13.41 -8.25
C LEU A 185 -15.68 -13.37 -9.50
N LEU A 186 -16.00 -12.53 -10.48
CA LEU A 186 -15.18 -12.38 -11.68
C LEU A 186 -13.79 -11.83 -11.35
N LEU A 187 -13.71 -10.80 -10.52
CA LEU A 187 -12.44 -10.20 -10.10
C LEU A 187 -11.61 -11.20 -9.27
N LYS A 188 -12.25 -11.94 -8.37
CA LYS A 188 -11.59 -12.97 -7.57
C LYS A 188 -11.04 -14.11 -8.43
N LYS A 189 -11.76 -14.53 -9.48
CA LYS A 189 -11.26 -15.51 -10.47
C LYS A 189 -9.97 -15.04 -11.17
N HIS A 190 -9.78 -13.72 -11.26
CA HIS A 190 -8.62 -13.09 -11.87
C HIS A 190 -7.57 -12.64 -10.84
N GLY A 191 -7.64 -13.14 -9.61
CA GLY A 191 -6.66 -12.85 -8.54
C GLY A 191 -6.87 -11.51 -7.83
N ILE A 192 -7.99 -10.81 -8.08
CA ILE A 192 -8.33 -9.55 -7.42
C ILE A 192 -9.39 -9.83 -6.35
N ASP A 193 -8.95 -10.08 -5.11
CA ASP A 193 -9.86 -10.27 -3.98
C ASP A 193 -10.21 -8.93 -3.30
N LEU A 194 -11.46 -8.50 -3.50
CA LEU A 194 -12.00 -7.28 -2.91
C LEU A 194 -12.24 -7.36 -1.40
N ASN A 195 -12.30 -8.56 -0.82
CA ASN A 195 -12.55 -8.74 0.61
C ASN A 195 -11.26 -8.76 1.42
N ALA A 196 -10.17 -9.26 0.82
CA ALA A 196 -8.85 -9.26 1.45
C ALA A 196 -8.27 -7.84 1.59
N GLY A 197 -8.60 -6.94 0.66
CA GLY A 197 -8.24 -5.52 0.72
C GLY A 197 -6.76 -5.21 0.55
N ARG A 198 -5.99 -6.09 -0.09
CA ARG A 198 -4.51 -5.97 -0.18
C ARG A 198 -3.96 -5.50 -1.51
N PHE A 199 -4.82 -5.14 -2.45
CA PHE A 199 -4.44 -4.69 -3.79
C PHE A 199 -4.50 -3.16 -3.94
N ILE A 200 -5.04 -2.46 -2.93
CA ILE A 200 -5.01 -1.00 -2.83
C ILE A 200 -4.38 -0.67 -1.49
N ILE A 201 -3.40 0.22 -1.51
CA ILE A 201 -2.79 0.77 -0.30
C ILE A 201 -3.10 2.26 -0.30
N LEU A 202 -3.87 2.70 0.69
CA LEU A 202 -4.21 4.10 0.88
C LEU A 202 -3.26 4.75 1.90
N GLN A 203 -3.07 6.07 1.77
CA GLN A 203 -2.19 6.82 2.67
C GLN A 203 -2.55 6.63 4.16
N GLY A 204 -3.85 6.58 4.48
CA GLY A 204 -4.32 6.35 5.85
C GLY A 204 -3.98 4.95 6.38
N GLU A 205 -3.98 3.93 5.50
CA GLU A 205 -3.61 2.56 5.87
C GLU A 205 -2.12 2.49 6.20
N LEU A 206 -1.28 3.13 5.40
CA LEU A 206 0.16 3.18 5.65
C LEU A 206 0.48 3.83 7.01
N GLN A 207 -0.18 4.95 7.32
CA GLN A 207 -0.03 5.60 8.62
C GLN A 207 -0.53 4.71 9.76
N SER A 208 -1.65 4.01 9.57
CA SER A 208 -2.18 3.11 10.59
C SER A 208 -1.22 1.96 10.90
N ILE A 209 -0.57 1.38 9.89
CA ILE A 209 0.43 0.32 10.04
C ILE A 209 1.65 0.85 10.79
N GLY A 210 2.13 2.05 10.45
CA GLY A 210 3.25 2.68 11.16
C GLY A 210 2.97 3.01 12.62
N LEU A 211 1.70 3.12 13.02
CA LEU A 211 1.25 3.38 14.39
C LEU A 211 0.71 2.13 15.11
N MET A 212 0.76 0.96 14.49
CA MET A 212 0.29 -0.28 15.11
C MET A 212 1.19 -0.64 16.30
N LYS A 213 0.55 -1.03 17.41
CA LYS A 213 1.27 -1.62 18.54
C LYS A 213 1.78 -3.01 18.15
N PRO A 214 2.86 -3.51 18.78
CA PRO A 214 3.38 -4.84 18.51
C PRO A 214 2.32 -5.96 18.63
N LYS A 215 1.37 -5.82 19.57
CA LYS A 215 0.25 -6.73 19.81
C LYS A 215 -1.00 -5.94 20.21
N GLY A 216 -2.18 -6.45 19.86
CA GLY A 216 -3.44 -5.93 20.35
C GLY A 216 -3.51 -5.96 21.88
N LEU A 217 -3.81 -4.82 22.52
CA LEU A 217 -3.99 -4.77 23.98
C LEU A 217 -5.36 -5.31 24.40
N LYS A 218 -6.35 -5.24 23.50
CA LYS A 218 -7.72 -5.70 23.69
C LYS A 218 -8.05 -6.75 22.62
N LYS A 219 -9.00 -7.64 22.92
CA LYS A 219 -9.45 -8.72 22.02
C LYS A 219 -9.95 -8.23 20.64
N ASN A 220 -10.34 -6.96 20.52
CA ASN A 220 -10.80 -6.33 19.28
C ASN A 220 -9.80 -5.32 18.67
N GLU A 221 -8.62 -5.15 19.26
CA GLU A 221 -7.57 -4.28 18.71
C GLU A 221 -6.58 -5.17 17.97
N ASN A 222 -6.40 -4.94 16.67
CA ASN A 222 -5.41 -5.68 15.88
C ASN A 222 -4.07 -4.92 15.98
N GLY A 223 -3.07 -5.55 16.60
CA GLY A 223 -1.69 -5.10 16.53
C GLY A 223 -0.96 -5.67 15.31
N MET A 224 0.35 -5.44 15.28
CA MET A 224 1.22 -5.91 14.21
C MET A 224 1.25 -7.44 14.11
N LEU A 225 1.20 -8.14 15.24
CA LEU A 225 1.19 -9.60 15.27
C LEU A 225 -0.04 -10.18 14.56
N GLU A 226 -1.24 -9.70 14.93
CA GLU A 226 -2.49 -10.14 14.32
C GLU A 226 -2.56 -9.78 12.82
N TYR A 227 -2.00 -8.61 12.46
CA TYR A 227 -1.85 -8.23 11.06
C TYR A 227 -0.96 -9.20 10.27
N LEU A 228 0.22 -9.56 10.81
CA LEU A 228 1.15 -10.49 10.17
C LEU A 228 0.59 -11.91 10.05
N GLU A 229 -0.15 -12.39 11.05
CA GLU A 229 -0.85 -13.68 10.99
C GLU A 229 -1.89 -13.70 9.87
N ASN A 230 -2.69 -12.65 9.76
CA ASN A 230 -3.62 -12.50 8.66
C ASN A 230 -2.90 -12.48 7.31
N VAL A 231 -1.71 -11.86 7.23
CA VAL A 231 -0.90 -11.85 5.99
C VAL A 231 -0.47 -13.27 5.62
N LYS A 232 0.14 -14.01 6.54
CA LYS A 232 0.62 -15.38 6.34
C LYS A 232 -0.50 -16.37 6.00
N ALA A 233 -1.66 -16.25 6.65
CA ALA A 233 -2.81 -17.13 6.42
C ALA A 233 -3.33 -17.08 4.97
N LEU A 234 -3.08 -15.98 4.26
CA LEU A 234 -3.46 -15.83 2.84
C LEU A 234 -2.43 -16.37 1.85
N THR A 235 -1.19 -16.63 2.27
CA THR A 235 -0.15 -17.19 1.40
C THR A 235 -0.24 -18.71 1.30
N ILE A 236 -0.97 -19.36 2.21
CA ILE A 236 -1.06 -20.83 2.33
C ILE A 236 -2.39 -21.37 1.76
N ALA A 237 -3.33 -20.52 1.37
CA ALA A 237 -4.65 -20.88 0.80
C ALA A 237 -4.75 -20.54 -0.68
#